data_AF-A0A968SV88-F1
#
_entry.id   AF-A0A968SV88-F1
#
_cell.length_a   1.000
_cell.length_b   1.000
_cell.length_c   1.000
_cell.angle_alpha   90.00
_cell.angle_beta   90.00
_cell.angle_gamma   90.00
#
_symmetry.space_group_name_H-M   'P 1'
#
loop_
_entity.id
_entity.type
_entity.pdbx_description
1 polymer ?
#
loop_
_entity_poly.entity_id
_entity_poly.type
_entity_poly.pdbx_seq_one_letter_code
_entity_poly.pdbx_strand_id
1 'polypeptide(L)'
;MKLLLDTHIFLWFINGDSQLPTQISQQIQDVNNNVYLSVVSVWECTIKYQLGKLPLPESPETYLPKQRIRHQIDTLPIDEGSITELKNLPPIHRDPFDRLLICQARQHNLTFMVVVNSNVNAIK
;
A
#
# COMPACT_ATOMS: atom_id res chain seq x y z
N MET A 1 -7.78 -3.61 14.69
CA MET A 1 -6.39 -3.09 14.55
C MET A 1 -6.36 -1.96 13.55
N LYS A 2 -5.25 -1.21 13.42
CA LYS A 2 -5.06 -0.25 12.32
C LYS A 2 -4.01 -0.79 11.35
N LEU A 3 -4.40 -1.03 10.11
CA LEU A 3 -3.57 -1.69 9.10
C LEU A 3 -3.24 -0.72 7.98
N LEU A 4 -1.96 -0.57 7.63
CA LEU A 4 -1.54 0.12 6.41
C LEU A 4 -1.16 -0.94 5.36
N LEU A 5 -1.85 -0.93 4.23
CA LEU A 5 -1.54 -1.85 3.13
C LEU A 5 -0.34 -1.35 2.32
N ASP A 6 0.59 -2.24 2.01
CA ASP A 6 1.53 -2.06 0.91
C ASP A 6 0.76 -2.03 -0.43
N THR A 7 1.30 -1.32 -1.42
CA THR A 7 0.73 -1.18 -2.76
C THR A 7 0.40 -2.52 -3.39
N HIS A 8 1.29 -3.52 -3.29
CA HIS A 8 1.05 -4.83 -3.91
C HIS A 8 -0.07 -5.63 -3.22
N ILE A 9 -0.22 -5.50 -1.90
CA ILE A 9 -1.30 -6.15 -1.13
C ILE A 9 -2.64 -5.62 -1.59
N PHE A 10 -2.75 -4.29 -1.73
CA PHE A 10 -3.96 -3.66 -2.23
C PHE A 10 -4.31 -4.16 -3.64
N LEU A 11 -3.34 -4.16 -4.57
CA LEU A 11 -3.56 -4.62 -5.94
C LEU A 11 -3.95 -6.10 -6.02
N TRP A 12 -3.31 -6.97 -5.24
CA TRP A 12 -3.69 -8.38 -5.19
C TRP A 12 -5.09 -8.57 -4.62
N PHE A 13 -5.43 -7.83 -3.56
CA PHE A 13 -6.74 -7.92 -2.92
C PHE A 13 -7.88 -7.53 -3.86
N ILE A 14 -7.78 -6.39 -4.55
CA ILE A 14 -8.85 -5.91 -5.46
C ILE A 14 -8.98 -6.75 -6.73
N ASN A 15 -7.94 -7.50 -7.10
CA ASN A 15 -7.94 -8.41 -8.24
C ASN A 15 -8.26 -9.87 -7.87
N GLY A 16 -8.39 -10.19 -6.57
CA GLY A 16 -8.58 -11.57 -6.12
C GLY A 16 -7.39 -12.48 -6.46
N ASP A 17 -6.17 -11.93 -6.46
CA ASP A 17 -4.94 -12.64 -6.83
C ASP A 17 -4.61 -13.73 -5.78
N SER A 18 -4.27 -14.93 -6.23
CA SER A 18 -3.94 -16.07 -5.38
C SER A 18 -2.61 -15.91 -4.63
N GLN A 19 -1.78 -14.94 -5.01
CA GLN A 19 -0.57 -14.57 -4.28
C GLN A 19 -0.87 -13.91 -2.93
N LEU A 20 -2.08 -13.38 -2.73
CA LEU A 20 -2.48 -12.82 -1.44
C LEU A 20 -2.75 -13.94 -0.43
N PRO A 21 -1.98 -14.02 0.68
CA PRO A 21 -2.26 -15.01 1.71
C PRO A 21 -3.66 -14.84 2.29
N THR A 22 -4.38 -15.94 2.46
CA THR A 22 -5.76 -15.95 2.99
C THR A 22 -5.87 -15.20 4.32
N GLN A 23 -4.87 -15.31 5.19
CA GLN A 23 -4.84 -14.60 6.47
C GLN A 23 -4.84 -13.07 6.29
N ILE A 24 -4.08 -12.54 5.33
CA ILE A 24 -4.05 -11.10 5.04
C ILE A 24 -5.41 -10.66 4.49
N SER A 25 -5.96 -11.43 3.55
CA SER A 25 -7.30 -11.15 2.99
C SER A 25 -8.39 -11.11 4.07
N GLN A 26 -8.35 -12.06 5.02
CA GLN A 26 -9.26 -12.08 6.17
C GLN A 26 -9.08 -10.87 7.08
N GLN A 27 -7.84 -10.44 7.34
CA GLN A 27 -7.58 -9.24 8.16
C GLN A 27 -8.07 -7.96 7.48
N ILE A 28 -7.99 -7.86 6.14
CA ILE A 28 -8.53 -6.72 5.38
C ILE A 28 -10.07 -6.70 5.43
N GLN A 29 -10.71 -7.88 5.39
CA GLN A 29 -12.17 -8.01 5.39
C GLN A 29 -12.82 -7.95 6.78
N ASP A 30 -12.03 -8.08 7.85
CA ASP A 30 -12.53 -7.99 9.23
C ASP A 30 -12.92 -6.55 9.58
N VAL A 31 -14.22 -6.34 9.82
CA VAL A 31 -14.82 -5.05 10.16
C VAL A 31 -14.29 -4.45 11.47
N ASN A 32 -13.63 -5.24 12.32
CA ASN A 32 -12.97 -4.75 13.54
C ASN A 32 -11.59 -4.13 13.25
N ASN A 33 -11.13 -4.16 12.00
CA ASN A 33 -9.90 -3.51 11.55
C ASN A 33 -10.20 -2.23 10.78
N ASN A 34 -9.49 -1.16 11.12
CA ASN A 34 -9.39 0.03 10.29
C ASN A 34 -8.27 -0.20 9.28
N VAL A 35 -8.62 -0.23 7.99
CA VAL A 35 -7.68 -0.54 6.92
C VAL A 35 -7.42 0.72 6.11
N TYR A 36 -6.15 1.02 5.85
CA TYR A 36 -5.72 2.23 5.19
C TYR A 36 -4.90 1.90 3.94
N LEU A 37 -5.10 2.70 2.88
CA LEU A 37 -4.23 2.80 1.72
C LEU A 37 -3.65 4.20 1.66
N SER A 38 -2.33 4.30 1.67
CA SER A 38 -1.64 5.58 1.56
C SER A 38 -1.77 6.18 0.16
N VAL A 39 -1.85 7.52 0.10
CA VAL A 39 -1.70 8.25 -1.17
C VAL A 39 -0.31 8.05 -1.81
N VAL A 40 0.69 7.59 -1.05
CA VAL A 40 2.01 7.16 -1.58
C VAL A 40 1.84 5.97 -2.53
N SER A 41 1.01 4.99 -2.20
CA SER A 41 0.71 3.86 -3.08
C SER A 41 -0.02 4.29 -4.35
N VAL A 42 -0.91 5.28 -4.25
CA VAL A 42 -1.56 5.88 -5.43
C VAL A 42 -0.54 6.58 -6.31
N TRP A 43 0.40 7.32 -5.72
CA TRP A 43 1.51 7.97 -6.44
C TRP A 43 2.39 6.94 -7.16
N GLU A 44 2.80 5.87 -6.49
CA GLU A 44 3.57 4.77 -7.08
C GLU A 44 2.82 4.11 -8.26
N CYS A 45 1.56 3.73 -8.06
CA CYS A 45 0.72 3.15 -9.10
C CYS A 45 0.57 4.08 -10.31
N THR A 46 0.42 5.38 -10.08
CA THR A 46 0.29 6.37 -11.17
C THR A 46 1.56 6.44 -12.01
N ILE A 47 2.73 6.45 -11.38
CA ILE A 47 4.01 6.40 -12.11
C ILE A 47 4.15 5.09 -12.88
N LYS A 48 3.85 3.95 -12.24
CA LYS A 48 3.94 2.64 -12.90
C LYS A 48 2.98 2.52 -14.08
N TYR A 49 1.77 3.08 -13.98
CA TYR A 49 0.79 3.15 -15.06
C TYR A 49 1.32 4.00 -16.23
N GLN A 50 1.84 5.20 -15.96
CA GLN A 50 2.41 6.08 -16.99
C GLN A 50 3.59 5.43 -17.73
N LEU A 51 4.39 4.64 -17.03
CA LEU A 51 5.49 3.87 -17.61
C LEU A 51 5.03 2.59 -18.34
N GLY A 52 3.73 2.30 -18.40
CA GLY A 52 3.17 1.09 -19.01
C GLY A 52 3.44 -0.21 -18.23
N LYS A 53 3.96 -0.10 -17.00
CA LYS A 53 4.35 -1.24 -16.15
C LYS A 53 3.21 -1.77 -15.28
N LEU A 54 2.16 -0.98 -15.11
CA LEU A 54 0.96 -1.37 -14.36
C LEU A 54 -0.28 -1.04 -15.22
N PRO A 55 -0.70 -1.94 -16.12
CA PRO A 55 -1.94 -1.76 -16.84
C PRO A 55 -3.12 -1.83 -15.85
N LEU A 56 -4.01 -0.85 -15.91
CA LEU A 56 -5.24 -0.81 -15.12
C LEU A 56 -6.46 -0.77 -16.05
N PRO A 57 -7.63 -1.29 -15.63
CA PRO A 57 -8.85 -1.26 -16.44
C PRO A 57 -9.35 0.15 -16.78
N GLU A 58 -9.04 1.12 -15.92
CA GLU A 58 -9.36 2.55 -16.08
C GLU A 58 -8.12 3.35 -15.63
N SER A 59 -8.13 4.67 -15.84
CA SER A 59 -7.02 5.52 -15.39
C SER A 59 -6.87 5.50 -13.85
N PRO A 60 -5.65 5.62 -13.30
CA PRO A 60 -5.39 5.49 -11.86
C PRO A 60 -6.26 6.37 -10.96
N GLU A 61 -6.50 7.62 -11.39
CA GLU A 61 -7.31 8.61 -10.66
C GLU A 61 -8.78 8.21 -10.52
N THR A 62 -9.26 7.30 -11.38
CA THR A 62 -10.63 6.75 -11.31
C THR A 62 -10.62 5.38 -10.66
N TYR A 63 -9.77 4.47 -11.15
CA TYR A 63 -9.80 3.06 -10.76
C TYR A 63 -9.45 2.85 -9.28
N LEU A 64 -8.37 3.46 -8.81
CA LEU A 64 -7.84 3.20 -7.46
C LEU A 64 -8.79 3.71 -6.37
N PRO A 65 -9.32 4.95 -6.42
CA PRO A 65 -10.30 5.41 -5.44
C PRO A 65 -11.58 4.59 -5.46
N LYS A 66 -12.06 4.20 -6.65
CA LYS A 66 -13.26 3.36 -6.82
C LYS A 66 -13.11 2.01 -6.12
N GLN A 67 -11.99 1.31 -6.33
CA GLN A 67 -11.74 0.02 -5.67
C GLN A 67 -11.53 0.20 -4.17
N ARG A 68 -10.78 1.21 -3.75
CA ARG A 68 -10.58 1.53 -2.34
C ARG A 68 -11.92 1.72 -1.61
N ILE A 69 -12.82 2.55 -2.15
CA ILE A 69 -14.16 2.81 -1.59
C ILE A 69 -15.01 1.54 -1.58
N ARG A 70 -15.03 0.79 -2.69
CA ARG A 70 -15.77 -0.48 -2.79
C ARG A 70 -15.39 -1.46 -1.68
N HIS A 71 -14.11 -1.47 -1.30
CA HIS A 71 -13.56 -2.37 -0.31
C HIS A 71 -13.46 -1.76 1.10
N GLN A 72 -14.06 -0.59 1.34
CA GLN A 72 -14.08 0.08 2.65
C GLN A 72 -12.68 0.32 3.23
N ILE A 73 -11.71 0.62 2.36
CA ILE A 73 -10.35 0.96 2.74
C ILE A 73 -10.27 2.49 2.84
N ASP A 74 -9.81 3.02 3.97
CA ASP A 74 -9.64 4.45 4.14
C ASP A 74 -8.41 4.97 3.42
N THR A 75 -8.43 6.24 3.01
CA THR A 75 -7.23 6.89 2.47
C THR A 75 -6.36 7.43 3.59
N LEU A 76 -5.05 7.28 3.48
CA LEU A 76 -4.07 7.89 4.40
C LEU A 76 -3.27 8.98 3.67
N PRO A 77 -3.54 10.27 3.94
CA PRO A 77 -2.74 11.39 3.44
C PRO A 77 -1.30 11.35 3.96
N ILE A 78 -0.40 12.04 3.25
CA ILE A 78 0.96 12.29 3.73
C ILE A 78 0.94 13.53 4.62
N ASP A 79 1.60 13.45 5.78
CA ASP A 79 1.86 14.54 6.70
C ASP A 79 3.36 14.77 6.89
N GLU A 80 3.73 15.96 7.35
CA GLU A 80 5.14 16.33 7.59
C GLU A 80 5.82 15.41 8.62
N GLY A 81 5.08 14.91 9.62
CA GLY A 81 5.61 13.97 10.61
C GLY A 81 6.12 12.70 9.94
N SER A 82 5.31 12.13 9.05
CA SER A 82 5.71 10.97 8.24
C SER A 82 6.94 11.24 7.36
N ILE A 83 7.09 12.46 6.81
CA ILE A 83 8.29 12.82 6.04
C ILE A 83 9.51 12.90 6.94
N THR A 84 9.41 13.57 8.09
CA THR A 84 10.57 13.76 8.99
C THR A 84 11.04 12.47 9.65
N GLU A 85 10.18 11.46 9.76
CA GLU A 85 10.53 10.12 10.26
C GLU A 85 11.54 9.39 9.34
N LEU A 86 11.70 9.81 8.07
CA LEU A 86 12.68 9.23 7.14
C LEU A 86 14.11 9.22 7.68
N LYS A 87 14.49 10.22 8.48
CA LYS A 87 15.81 10.34 9.09
C LYS A 87 16.12 9.21 10.08
N ASN A 88 15.07 8.58 10.63
CA ASN A 88 15.16 7.51 11.63
C ASN A 88 15.18 6.11 11.00
N LEU A 89 15.02 6.01 9.67
CA LEU A 89 15.07 4.73 8.96
C LEU A 89 16.50 4.34 8.58
N PRO A 90 16.89 3.07 8.79
CA PRO A 90 18.19 2.58 8.35
C PRO A 90 18.31 2.67 6.81
N PRO A 91 19.54 2.75 6.27
CA PRO A 91 19.79 2.87 4.83
C PRO A 91 19.70 1.50 4.11
N ILE A 92 18.73 0.66 4.48
CA ILE A 92 18.55 -0.69 3.95
C ILE A 92 17.56 -0.68 2.77
N HIS A 93 16.41 -0.01 2.95
CA HIS A 93 15.40 0.14 1.89
C HIS A 93 15.80 1.30 0.96
N ARG A 94 15.92 1.02 -0.34
CA ARG A 94 16.28 2.02 -1.37
C ARG A 94 15.07 2.66 -2.04
N ASP A 95 13.93 1.98 -2.06
CA ASP A 95 12.73 2.51 -2.70
C ASP A 95 12.12 3.65 -1.85
N PRO A 96 12.00 4.88 -2.39
CA PRO A 96 11.41 6.00 -1.66
C PRO A 96 9.94 5.76 -1.27
N PHE A 97 9.16 5.02 -2.04
CA PHE A 97 7.75 4.74 -1.73
C PHE A 97 7.64 3.84 -0.50
N ASP A 98 8.38 2.72 -0.48
CA ASP A 98 8.45 1.82 0.68
C ASP A 98 8.85 2.57 1.94
N ARG A 99 9.89 3.41 1.85
CA ARG A 99 10.40 4.16 2.99
C ARG A 99 9.33 5.08 3.56
N LEU A 100 8.59 5.78 2.69
CA LEU A 100 7.49 6.64 3.12
C LEU A 100 6.33 5.84 3.73
N LEU A 101 5.98 4.67 3.18
CA LEU A 101 4.97 3.80 3.77
C LEU A 101 5.36 3.31 5.17
N ILE A 102 6.62 2.88 5.34
CA ILE A 102 7.15 2.49 6.66
C ILE A 102 7.11 3.66 7.63
N CYS A 103 7.48 4.86 7.19
CA CYS A 103 7.40 6.06 8.01
C CYS A 103 5.97 6.39 8.42
N GLN A 104 5.00 6.32 7.48
CA GLN A 104 3.59 6.53 7.81
C GLN A 104 3.08 5.48 8.80
N ALA A 105 3.46 4.21 8.62
CA ALA A 105 3.09 3.16 9.56
C ALA A 105 3.62 3.46 10.97
N ARG A 106 4.89 3.86 11.09
CA ARG A 106 5.52 4.22 12.38
C ARG A 106 4.87 5.46 13.00
N GLN A 107 4.70 6.52 12.21
CA GLN A 107 4.16 7.81 12.65
C GLN A 107 2.73 7.68 13.18
N HIS A 108 1.91 6.84 12.52
CA HIS A 108 0.49 6.68 12.83
C HIS A 108 0.18 5.44 13.68
N ASN A 109 1.21 4.73 14.17
CA ASN A 109 1.09 3.47 14.93
C ASN A 109 0.22 2.43 14.21
N LEU A 110 0.47 2.24 12.91
CA LEU A 110 -0.22 1.28 12.06
C LEU A 110 0.62 0.01 11.89
N THR A 111 -0.03 -1.14 11.82
CA THR A 111 0.60 -2.38 11.37
C THR A 111 0.79 -2.32 9.86
N PHE A 112 2.03 -2.30 9.39
CA PHE A 112 2.33 -2.33 7.96
C PHE A 112 2.17 -3.75 7.41
N MET A 113 1.26 -3.91 6.46
CA MET A 113 0.90 -5.19 5.85
C MET A 113 1.66 -5.35 4.54
N VAL A 114 2.62 -6.28 4.52
CA VAL A 114 3.47 -6.59 3.36
C VAL A 114 3.69 -8.09 3.28
N VAL A 115 3.85 -8.62 2.07
CA VAL A 115 4.30 -10.00 1.86
C VAL A 115 5.78 -9.98 1.51
N VAL A 116 6.59 -10.61 2.37
CA VAL A 116 8.03 -10.75 2.14
C VAL A 116 8.26 -11.93 1.21
N ASN A 117 8.34 -11.69 -0.09
CA ASN A 117 8.83 -12.69 -1.04
C ASN A 117 10.36 -12.74 -0.95
N SER A 118 10.93 -13.92 -0.69
CA SER A 118 12.38 -14.18 -0.71
C SER A 118 13.03 -13.96 -2.09
N ASN A 119 12.22 -13.72 -3.13
CA ASN A 119 12.64 -13.25 -4.45
C ASN A 119 12.00 -11.88 -4.73
N VAL A 120 12.66 -10.81 -4.30
CA VAL A 120 12.29 -9.43 -4.61
C VAL A 120 12.56 -9.18 -6.10
N ASN A 121 11.59 -9.46 -6.98
CA ASN A 121 11.59 -8.98 -8.37
C ASN A 121 10.23 -8.99 -9.09
N ALA A 122 9.13 -9.23 -8.38
CA ALA A 122 7.80 -9.01 -8.93
C ALA A 122 7.15 -7.90 -8.11
N ILE A 123 7.11 -6.70 -8.69
CA ILE A 123 6.54 -5.48 -8.10
C ILE A 123 7.43 -4.82 -7.03
N LYS A 124 8.71 -4.59 -7.35
CA LYS A 124 9.40 -3.32 -7.04
C LYS A 124 10.00 -2.81 -8.33
#